data_AF-A0A1D8PHP4-F1
#
_entry.id   AF-A0A1D8PHP4-F1
#
_cell.length_a   1.000
_cell.length_b   1.000
_cell.length_c   1.000
_cell.angle_alpha   90.00
_cell.angle_beta   90.00
_cell.angle_gamma   90.00
#
_symmetry.space_group_name_H-M   'P 1'
#
loop_
_entity.id
_entity.type
_entity.pdbx_description
1 polymer ?
#
loop_
_entity_poly.entity_id
_entity_poly.type
_entity_poly.pdbx_seq_one_letter_code
_entity_poly.pdbx_strand_id
1 'polypeptide(L)'
;MSSLLLETLQEGLEDEYVQLLNSDSSFAQDAEKYLQELLVNDDLLSTDPYTTASGDSSYHKKTLTEEIAELDMSQHEINNKLSTITNSNRDLIIDISNDLQFINHQITKEYNQNTENLVKSITGDFRIDSSTSNYFNLKTNISINNTILNNIDSVLDILELPTLCKLCILQGNYQESLEISTYIQSLMIRYPKITLFKTINEQIDYELKVMIKGLIKLLNTNLKQNHILKIFQILHKLFDNNNNNNDNNYENWDIDNESILITIFLNSRFKFIINEISSLKPLIKFNKLTYLKRYIEIYREFMFNSLSIYNIIFKNKTHNQNQQQQKQIIIINQFIQSLVKLLCQEFKHYLPDIKSKKIDDSIESEFELKSSIDGLILQLIYLCRSLTGFGLDFEPIILLELVNDDLIPESDWLRNLSKVKIKNR
;
A
#
# COMPACT_ATOMS: atom_id res chain seq x y z
N MET A 1 -34.53 31.73 2.41
CA MET A 1 -35.18 30.59 1.71
C MET A 1 -34.12 29.76 1.02
N SER A 2 -33.18 30.38 0.30
CA SER A 2 -31.94 29.78 -0.22
C SER A 2 -31.12 29.01 0.83
N SER A 3 -30.90 29.58 2.02
CA SER A 3 -30.15 28.91 3.11
C SER A 3 -30.79 27.61 3.60
N LEU A 4 -32.12 27.60 3.82
CA LEU A 4 -32.86 26.39 4.21
C LEU A 4 -32.82 25.34 3.10
N LEU A 5 -32.87 25.77 1.84
CA LEU A 5 -32.82 24.88 0.67
C LEU A 5 -31.44 24.22 0.55
N LEU A 6 -30.37 24.99 0.77
CA LEU A 6 -29.00 24.49 0.86
C LEU A 6 -28.85 23.45 1.99
N GLU A 7 -29.45 23.71 3.17
CA GLU A 7 -29.43 22.81 4.31
C GLU A 7 -30.18 21.49 4.03
N THR A 8 -31.35 21.53 3.37
CA THR A 8 -32.03 20.30 2.92
C THR A 8 -31.29 19.55 1.81
N LEU A 9 -30.62 20.26 0.90
CA LEU A 9 -29.85 19.61 -0.16
C LEU A 9 -28.58 18.95 0.38
N GLN A 10 -27.98 19.49 1.45
CA GLN A 10 -26.81 18.89 2.10
C GLN A 10 -27.04 17.43 2.52
N GLU A 11 -28.27 17.03 2.89
CA GLU A 11 -28.57 15.62 3.22
C GLU A 11 -28.35 14.65 2.05
N GLY A 12 -28.37 15.14 0.81
CA GLY A 12 -28.17 14.34 -0.41
C GLY A 12 -26.79 14.47 -1.05
N LEU A 13 -25.91 15.33 -0.54
CA LEU A 13 -24.55 15.50 -1.07
C LEU A 13 -23.56 14.53 -0.40
N GLU A 14 -22.52 14.14 -1.13
CA GLU A 14 -21.43 13.32 -0.59
C GLU A 14 -20.71 14.05 0.56
N ASP A 15 -20.24 13.30 1.57
CA ASP A 15 -19.66 13.82 2.82
C ASP A 15 -18.55 14.85 2.60
N GLU A 16 -17.79 14.73 1.50
CA GLU A 16 -16.73 15.66 1.11
C GLU A 16 -17.27 17.08 0.86
N TYR A 17 -18.42 17.20 0.19
CA TYR A 17 -19.04 18.48 -0.12
C TYR A 17 -19.78 19.05 1.09
N VAL A 18 -20.36 18.22 1.95
CA VAL A 18 -21.00 18.66 3.20
C VAL A 18 -19.94 19.25 4.15
N GLN A 19 -18.76 18.63 4.22
CA GLN A 19 -17.63 19.19 4.98
C GLN A 19 -17.11 20.49 4.37
N LEU A 20 -17.00 20.60 3.04
CA LEU A 20 -16.63 21.83 2.34
C LEU A 20 -17.65 22.96 2.56
N LEU A 21 -18.94 22.67 2.52
CA LEU A 21 -20.02 23.63 2.79
C LEU A 21 -20.00 24.15 4.24
N ASN A 22 -19.60 23.32 5.20
CA ASN A 22 -19.49 23.70 6.61
C ASN A 22 -18.17 24.38 6.96
N SER A 23 -17.07 24.01 6.29
CA SER A 23 -15.74 24.53 6.60
C SER A 23 -15.39 25.79 5.80
N ASP A 24 -15.88 25.90 4.57
CA ASP A 24 -15.56 27.00 3.67
C ASP A 24 -16.75 27.93 3.46
N SER A 25 -16.76 29.00 4.26
CA SER A 25 -17.74 30.10 4.20
C SER A 25 -17.88 30.69 2.79
N SER A 26 -16.80 30.71 2.01
CA SER A 26 -16.82 31.26 0.64
C SER A 26 -17.62 30.38 -0.32
N PHE A 27 -17.43 29.06 -0.23
CA PHE A 27 -18.15 28.09 -1.06
C PHE A 27 -19.64 28.03 -0.73
N ALA A 28 -19.99 28.13 0.56
CA ALA A 28 -21.39 28.22 0.99
C ALA A 28 -22.09 29.47 0.44
N GLN A 29 -21.41 30.63 0.42
CA GLN A 29 -21.95 31.86 -0.15
C GLN A 29 -22.13 31.78 -1.67
N ASP A 30 -21.19 31.17 -2.39
CA ASP A 30 -21.32 30.97 -3.84
C ASP A 30 -22.45 29.99 -4.19
N ALA A 31 -22.57 28.90 -3.44
CA ALA A 31 -23.69 27.95 -3.59
C ALA A 31 -25.03 28.61 -3.26
N GLU A 32 -25.09 29.43 -2.22
CA GLU A 32 -26.30 30.18 -1.88
C GLU A 32 -26.65 31.20 -2.98
N LYS A 33 -25.65 31.89 -3.53
CA LYS A 33 -25.85 32.87 -4.61
C LYS A 33 -26.34 32.19 -5.88
N TYR A 34 -25.80 31.02 -6.22
CA TYR A 34 -26.28 30.23 -7.34
C TYR A 34 -27.73 29.78 -7.14
N LEU A 35 -28.08 29.31 -5.93
CA LEU A 35 -29.46 28.97 -5.60
C LEU A 35 -30.38 30.20 -5.62
N GLN A 36 -29.90 31.37 -5.22
CA GLN A 36 -30.66 32.62 -5.34
C GLN A 36 -30.85 33.02 -6.80
N GLU A 37 -29.84 32.94 -7.65
CA GLU A 37 -30.00 33.21 -9.09
C GLU A 37 -30.99 32.23 -9.74
N LEU A 38 -30.97 30.97 -9.31
CA LEU A 38 -31.90 29.96 -9.79
C LEU A 38 -33.34 30.20 -9.28
N LEU A 39 -33.51 30.67 -8.05
CA LEU A 39 -34.83 31.01 -7.48
C LEU A 39 -35.37 32.36 -7.98
N VAL A 40 -34.50 33.35 -8.24
CA VAL A 40 -34.92 34.64 -8.82
C VAL A 40 -35.36 34.47 -10.28
N ASN A 41 -34.97 33.38 -10.93
CA ASN A 41 -35.65 32.88 -12.13
C ASN A 41 -37.01 32.25 -11.74
N ASP A 42 -37.86 33.01 -11.05
CA ASP A 42 -39.27 32.70 -10.78
C ASP A 42 -40.05 32.43 -12.11
N ASP A 43 -39.47 32.77 -13.27
CA ASP A 43 -39.90 32.40 -14.62
C ASP A 43 -39.98 30.88 -14.85
N LEU A 44 -39.28 30.05 -14.06
CA LEU A 44 -39.37 28.59 -14.16
C LEU A 44 -40.41 27.97 -13.23
N LEU A 45 -40.91 28.71 -12.23
CA LEU A 45 -41.81 28.16 -11.21
C LEU A 45 -43.15 28.89 -11.07
N SER A 46 -43.36 30.03 -11.74
CA SER A 46 -44.66 30.70 -11.76
C SER A 46 -45.65 29.99 -12.69
N THR A 47 -46.29 28.94 -12.18
CA THR A 47 -47.54 28.40 -12.76
C THR A 47 -48.75 29.19 -12.24
N ASP A 48 -48.70 30.53 -12.28
CA ASP A 48 -49.88 31.33 -11.94
C ASP A 48 -50.74 31.55 -13.18
N PRO A 49 -51.97 31.03 -13.20
CA PRO A 49 -52.81 31.01 -14.39
C PRO A 49 -53.40 32.39 -14.67
N TYR A 50 -53.11 32.87 -15.88
CA TYR A 50 -54.02 33.58 -16.78
C TYR A 50 -55.06 34.51 -16.15
N THR A 51 -54.78 35.81 -16.18
CA THR A 51 -55.85 36.80 -16.33
C THR A 51 -55.66 37.55 -17.64
N THR A 52 -56.40 37.13 -18.64
CA THR A 52 -56.64 37.86 -19.88
C THR A 52 -57.52 39.08 -19.57
N ALA A 53 -56.90 40.23 -19.38
CA ALA A 53 -57.62 41.49 -19.49
C ALA A 53 -56.66 42.57 -20.00
N SER A 54 -56.96 43.02 -21.21
CA SER A 54 -56.34 44.11 -21.95
C SER A 54 -56.05 45.32 -21.07
N GLY A 55 -54.77 45.52 -20.76
CA GLY A 55 -54.24 46.73 -20.12
C GLY A 55 -53.25 47.39 -21.07
N ASP A 56 -53.59 48.60 -21.49
CA ASP A 56 -52.89 49.39 -22.50
C ASP A 56 -51.40 49.64 -22.23
N SER A 57 -50.64 49.53 -23.31
CA SER A 57 -49.46 50.34 -23.66
C SER A 57 -48.15 50.20 -22.85
N SER A 58 -47.18 49.61 -23.57
CA SER A 58 -45.79 50.07 -23.72
C SER A 58 -44.66 49.44 -22.89
N TYR A 59 -44.94 48.51 -21.97
CA TYR A 59 -43.90 47.62 -21.40
C TYR A 59 -44.37 46.18 -21.25
N HIS A 60 -45.27 45.72 -22.14
CA HIS A 60 -45.57 44.30 -22.24
C HIS A 60 -44.33 43.57 -22.78
N LYS A 61 -43.53 43.05 -21.85
CA LYS A 61 -42.52 42.03 -22.11
C LYS A 61 -43.26 40.86 -22.76
N LYS A 62 -42.85 40.55 -23.99
CA LYS A 62 -43.47 39.56 -24.86
C LYS A 62 -43.62 38.25 -24.10
N THR A 63 -44.83 37.72 -24.11
CA THR A 63 -45.10 36.43 -23.47
C THR A 63 -44.42 35.33 -24.29
N LEU A 64 -43.97 34.23 -23.65
CA LEU A 64 -43.34 33.10 -24.35
C LEU A 64 -44.18 32.61 -25.55
N THR A 65 -45.51 32.67 -25.45
CA THR A 65 -46.42 32.34 -26.56
C THR A 65 -46.35 33.33 -27.72
N GLU A 66 -46.15 34.62 -27.43
CA GLU A 66 -45.94 35.66 -28.45
C GLU A 66 -44.53 35.53 -29.07
N GLU A 67 -43.52 35.18 -28.28
CA GLU A 67 -42.17 34.91 -28.79
C GLU A 67 -42.13 33.63 -29.64
N ILE A 68 -42.83 32.56 -29.25
CA ILE A 68 -43.00 31.36 -30.09
C ILE A 68 -43.75 31.71 -31.38
N ALA A 69 -44.80 32.53 -31.32
CA ALA A 69 -45.52 32.95 -32.52
C ALA A 69 -44.67 33.85 -33.44
N GLU A 70 -43.85 34.75 -32.89
CA GLU A 70 -42.88 35.55 -33.66
C GLU A 70 -41.78 34.67 -34.25
N LEU A 71 -41.28 33.68 -33.49
CA LEU A 71 -40.29 32.72 -33.98
C LEU A 71 -40.88 31.87 -35.11
N ASP A 72 -42.11 31.38 -34.99
CA ASP A 72 -42.81 30.65 -36.05
C ASP A 72 -43.04 31.52 -37.29
N MET A 73 -43.43 32.80 -37.12
CA MET A 73 -43.52 33.73 -38.24
C MET A 73 -42.15 33.99 -38.87
N SER A 74 -41.10 34.16 -38.08
CA SER A 74 -39.74 34.37 -38.58
C SER A 74 -39.22 33.14 -39.32
N GLN A 75 -39.53 31.94 -38.84
CA GLN A 75 -39.21 30.68 -39.49
C GLN A 75 -39.97 30.56 -40.81
N HIS A 76 -41.25 30.92 -40.84
CA HIS A 76 -42.01 30.99 -42.09
C HIS A 76 -41.45 32.03 -43.06
N GLU A 77 -41.05 33.21 -42.60
CA GLU A 77 -40.40 34.21 -43.44
C GLU A 77 -39.05 33.75 -43.97
N ILE A 78 -38.23 33.09 -43.13
CA ILE A 78 -36.94 32.51 -43.53
C ILE A 78 -37.17 31.40 -44.54
N ASN A 79 -38.14 30.52 -44.33
CA ASN A 79 -38.50 29.48 -45.28
C ASN A 79 -39.02 30.05 -46.60
N ASN A 80 -39.77 31.13 -46.56
CA ASN A 80 -40.19 31.83 -47.77
C ASN A 80 -39.00 32.50 -48.48
N LYS A 81 -38.08 33.13 -47.73
CA LYS A 81 -36.84 33.70 -48.28
C LYS A 81 -35.96 32.62 -48.89
N LEU A 82 -35.74 31.50 -48.20
CA LEU A 82 -35.04 30.33 -48.71
C LEU A 82 -35.75 29.79 -49.95
N SER A 83 -37.07 29.61 -49.93
CA SER A 83 -37.83 29.16 -51.10
C SER A 83 -37.66 30.12 -52.28
N THR A 84 -37.71 31.44 -52.06
CA THR A 84 -37.48 32.43 -53.13
C THR A 84 -36.04 32.40 -53.66
N ILE A 85 -35.03 32.24 -52.79
CA ILE A 85 -33.61 32.15 -53.19
C ILE A 85 -33.34 30.82 -53.91
N THR A 86 -33.89 29.72 -53.42
CA THR A 86 -33.79 28.40 -54.05
C THR A 86 -34.50 28.39 -55.40
N ASN A 87 -35.63 29.09 -55.54
CA ASN A 87 -36.32 29.22 -56.82
C ASN A 87 -35.58 30.16 -57.78
N SER A 88 -35.03 31.28 -57.30
CA SER A 88 -34.28 32.22 -58.15
C SER A 88 -32.97 31.62 -58.63
N ASN A 89 -32.32 30.79 -57.80
CA ASN A 89 -31.05 30.15 -58.10
C ASN A 89 -31.22 28.68 -58.47
N ARG A 90 -32.43 28.25 -58.86
CA ARG A 90 -32.72 26.84 -59.11
C ARG A 90 -31.80 26.26 -60.18
N ASP A 91 -31.59 27.00 -61.26
CA ASP A 91 -30.73 26.55 -62.36
C ASP A 91 -29.27 26.48 -61.91
N LEU A 92 -28.77 27.46 -61.15
CA LEU A 92 -27.42 27.41 -60.57
C LEU A 92 -27.24 26.25 -59.58
N ILE A 93 -28.23 25.95 -58.75
CA ILE A 93 -28.19 24.81 -57.81
C ILE A 93 -28.21 23.50 -58.58
N ILE A 94 -29.00 23.40 -59.66
CA ILE A 94 -29.02 22.22 -60.53
C ILE A 94 -27.69 22.07 -61.26
N ASP A 95 -27.13 23.14 -61.80
CA ASP A 95 -25.83 23.14 -62.49
C ASP A 95 -24.70 22.76 -61.53
N ILE A 96 -24.62 23.38 -60.35
CA ILE A 96 -23.63 23.00 -59.32
C ILE A 96 -23.84 21.57 -58.86
N SER A 97 -25.08 21.10 -58.71
CA SER A 97 -25.34 19.70 -58.35
C SER A 97 -24.91 18.74 -59.47
N ASN A 98 -25.12 19.11 -60.74
CA ASN A 98 -24.69 18.32 -61.89
C ASN A 98 -23.17 18.31 -62.00
N ASP A 99 -22.51 19.44 -61.81
CA ASP A 99 -21.06 19.56 -61.78
C ASP A 99 -20.47 18.77 -60.62
N LEU A 100 -21.08 18.85 -59.44
CA LEU A 100 -20.61 18.11 -58.26
C LEU A 100 -20.85 16.61 -58.43
N GLN A 101 -21.95 16.18 -59.07
CA GLN A 101 -22.15 14.79 -59.45
C GLN A 101 -21.16 14.35 -60.53
N PHE A 102 -20.84 15.20 -61.51
CA PHE A 102 -19.86 14.92 -62.55
C PHE A 102 -18.46 14.78 -61.96
N ILE A 103 -18.03 15.72 -61.11
CA ILE A 103 -16.76 15.66 -60.36
C ILE A 103 -16.72 14.43 -59.48
N ASN A 104 -17.80 14.13 -58.74
CA ASN A 104 -17.84 12.96 -57.87
C ASN A 104 -17.82 11.65 -58.68
N HIS A 105 -18.45 11.61 -59.85
CA HIS A 105 -18.33 10.50 -60.79
C HIS A 105 -16.91 10.37 -61.34
N GLN A 106 -16.28 11.49 -61.70
CA GLN A 106 -14.92 11.51 -62.22
C GLN A 106 -13.92 11.02 -61.18
N ILE A 107 -14.00 11.52 -59.95
CA ILE A 107 -13.13 11.11 -58.83
C ILE A 107 -13.40 9.66 -58.42
N THR A 108 -14.67 9.26 -58.29
CA THR A 108 -15.01 7.95 -57.73
C THR A 108 -14.94 6.83 -58.76
N LYS A 109 -15.23 7.07 -60.03
CA LYS A 109 -15.23 6.03 -61.07
C LYS A 109 -14.10 6.20 -62.05
N GLU A 110 -13.94 7.35 -62.68
CA GLU A 110 -12.89 7.49 -63.71
C GLU A 110 -11.48 7.45 -63.11
N TYR A 111 -11.22 8.14 -62.00
CA TYR A 111 -9.91 8.09 -61.35
C TYR A 111 -9.62 6.72 -60.75
N ASN A 112 -10.63 6.03 -60.19
CA ASN A 112 -10.43 4.66 -59.69
C ASN A 112 -10.21 3.66 -60.84
N GLN A 113 -10.94 3.79 -61.95
CA GLN A 113 -10.69 2.98 -63.14
C GLN A 113 -9.35 3.31 -63.79
N ASN A 114 -8.96 4.58 -63.87
CA ASN A 114 -7.67 5.00 -64.41
C ASN A 114 -6.53 4.58 -63.51
N THR A 115 -6.67 4.65 -62.18
CA THR A 115 -5.67 4.13 -61.25
C THR A 115 -5.61 2.62 -61.30
N GLU A 116 -6.72 1.89 -61.43
CA GLU A 116 -6.70 0.45 -61.68
C GLU A 116 -6.07 0.11 -63.03
N ASN A 117 -6.37 0.87 -64.09
CA ASN A 117 -5.81 0.66 -65.42
C ASN A 117 -4.31 0.98 -65.44
N LEU A 118 -3.88 2.01 -64.70
CA LEU A 118 -2.47 2.33 -64.48
C LEU A 118 -1.79 1.26 -63.63
N VAL A 119 -2.44 0.76 -62.58
CA VAL A 119 -1.90 -0.33 -61.76
C VAL A 119 -1.79 -1.58 -62.61
N LYS A 120 -2.79 -1.92 -63.44
CA LYS A 120 -2.79 -3.07 -64.36
C LYS A 120 -1.76 -2.93 -65.46
N SER A 121 -1.53 -1.72 -66.00
CA SER A 121 -0.49 -1.50 -67.01
C SER A 121 0.90 -1.56 -66.38
N ILE A 122 1.08 -1.02 -65.17
CA ILE A 122 2.34 -1.13 -64.44
C ILE A 122 2.61 -2.57 -64.00
N THR A 123 1.62 -3.31 -63.51
CA THR A 123 1.80 -4.73 -63.11
C THR A 123 1.85 -5.69 -64.29
N GLY A 124 1.23 -5.35 -65.43
CA GLY A 124 1.30 -6.14 -66.65
C GLY A 124 2.68 -6.11 -67.30
N ASP A 125 3.33 -4.94 -67.32
CA ASP A 125 4.66 -4.78 -67.94
C ASP A 125 5.83 -4.97 -66.96
N PHE A 126 5.61 -4.83 -65.65
CA PHE A 126 6.64 -5.16 -64.67
C PHE A 126 6.34 -6.51 -64.02
N ARG A 127 7.04 -7.54 -64.52
CA ARG A 127 7.39 -8.74 -63.74
C ARG A 127 8.22 -8.33 -62.52
N ILE A 128 7.57 -7.80 -61.48
CA ILE A 128 8.17 -7.63 -60.16
C ILE A 128 7.24 -8.28 -59.14
N ASP A 129 7.31 -9.60 -59.06
CA ASP A 129 6.71 -10.42 -57.99
C ASP A 129 7.35 -10.18 -56.60
N SER A 130 8.13 -9.10 -56.41
CA SER A 130 8.80 -8.81 -55.13
C SER A 130 8.61 -7.40 -54.58
N SER A 131 7.91 -6.48 -55.27
CA SER A 131 7.78 -5.08 -54.81
C SER A 131 6.40 -4.71 -54.26
N THR A 132 5.32 -5.41 -54.63
CA THR A 132 3.98 -5.21 -54.02
C THR A 132 3.94 -5.65 -52.56
N SER A 133 4.69 -6.70 -52.18
CA SER A 133 4.93 -7.03 -50.76
C SER A 133 5.66 -5.89 -50.04
N ASN A 134 6.61 -5.22 -50.71
CA ASN A 134 7.37 -4.14 -50.10
C ASN A 134 6.51 -2.89 -49.85
N TYR A 135 5.58 -2.54 -50.74
CA TYR A 135 4.73 -1.37 -50.55
C TYR A 135 3.73 -1.55 -49.39
N PHE A 136 3.09 -2.73 -49.29
CA PHE A 136 2.17 -3.01 -48.19
C PHE A 136 2.94 -3.07 -46.86
N ASN A 137 4.10 -3.74 -46.84
CA ASN A 137 4.99 -3.75 -45.68
C ASN A 137 5.45 -2.34 -45.30
N LEU A 138 5.75 -1.47 -46.26
CA LEU A 138 6.13 -0.08 -45.97
C LEU A 138 4.99 0.70 -45.32
N LYS A 139 3.76 0.61 -45.84
CA LYS A 139 2.62 1.33 -45.25
C LYS A 139 2.28 0.83 -43.85
N THR A 140 2.31 -0.49 -43.63
CA THR A 140 2.11 -1.06 -42.29
C THR A 140 3.25 -0.67 -41.34
N ASN A 141 4.50 -0.71 -41.79
CA ASN A 141 5.65 -0.30 -40.99
C ASN A 141 5.59 1.19 -40.64
N ILE A 142 5.17 2.06 -41.56
CA ILE A 142 4.98 3.49 -41.27
C ILE A 142 3.87 3.70 -40.23
N SER A 143 2.74 2.98 -40.34
CA SER A 143 1.67 3.09 -39.35
C SER A 143 2.10 2.57 -37.96
N ILE A 144 2.81 1.45 -37.90
CA ILE A 144 3.35 0.88 -36.66
C ILE A 144 4.37 1.85 -36.05
N ASN A 145 5.28 2.42 -36.86
CA ASN A 145 6.26 3.39 -36.39
C ASN A 145 5.60 4.66 -35.84
N ASN A 146 4.56 5.18 -36.49
CA ASN A 146 3.82 6.33 -35.96
C ASN A 146 3.12 6.00 -34.63
N THR A 147 2.53 4.81 -34.49
CA THR A 147 1.93 4.41 -33.21
C THR A 147 2.97 4.21 -32.10
N ILE A 148 4.17 3.70 -32.42
CA ILE A 148 5.27 3.59 -31.47
C ILE A 148 5.79 4.98 -31.08
N LEU A 149 5.94 5.88 -32.06
CA LEU A 149 6.42 7.24 -31.82
C LEU A 149 5.44 8.04 -30.94
N ASN A 150 4.14 7.86 -31.13
CA ASN A 150 3.12 8.53 -30.31
C ASN A 150 3.06 7.96 -28.89
N ASN A 151 3.40 6.69 -28.70
CA ASN A 151 3.38 6.02 -27.40
C ASN A 151 4.77 5.92 -26.76
N ILE A 152 5.80 6.55 -27.34
CA ILE A 152 7.19 6.37 -26.90
C ILE A 152 7.39 6.82 -25.45
N ASP A 153 6.71 7.91 -25.05
CA ASP A 153 6.77 8.43 -23.69
C ASP A 153 6.19 7.41 -22.69
N SER A 154 5.02 6.83 -22.99
CA SER A 154 4.42 5.80 -22.14
C SER A 154 5.26 4.53 -22.04
N VAL A 155 6.00 4.19 -23.11
CA VAL A 155 6.93 3.05 -23.10
C VAL A 155 8.16 3.39 -22.27
N LEU A 156 8.67 4.62 -22.37
CA LEU A 156 9.79 5.10 -21.57
C LEU A 156 9.45 5.11 -20.08
N ASP A 157 8.27 5.59 -19.70
CA ASP A 157 7.79 5.57 -18.31
C ASP A 157 7.79 4.14 -17.74
N ILE A 158 7.33 3.15 -18.53
CA ILE A 158 7.34 1.74 -18.11
C ILE A 158 8.77 1.19 -18.00
N LEU A 159 9.68 1.61 -18.88
CA LEU A 159 11.10 1.24 -18.82
C LEU A 159 11.83 1.88 -17.64
N GLU A 160 11.34 3.01 -17.12
CA GLU A 160 11.89 3.69 -15.94
C GLU A 160 11.42 3.08 -14.61
N LEU A 161 10.39 2.22 -14.62
CA LEU A 161 9.82 1.63 -13.40
C LEU A 161 10.84 0.88 -12.50
N PRO A 162 11.81 0.10 -13.01
CA PRO A 162 12.84 -0.50 -12.16
C PRO A 162 13.69 0.55 -11.44
N THR A 163 14.03 1.64 -12.13
CA THR A 163 14.79 2.76 -11.56
C THR A 163 13.96 3.50 -10.52
N LEU A 164 12.67 3.74 -10.82
CA LEU A 164 11.73 4.33 -9.88
C LEU A 164 11.58 3.47 -8.62
N CYS A 165 11.39 2.15 -8.79
CA CYS A 165 11.32 1.19 -7.69
C CYS A 165 12.56 1.27 -6.81
N LYS A 166 13.75 1.30 -7.42
CA LYS A 166 15.01 1.46 -6.69
C LYS A 166 15.06 2.77 -5.90
N LEU A 167 14.63 3.89 -6.49
CA LEU A 167 14.57 5.19 -5.82
C LEU A 167 13.59 5.16 -4.64
N CYS A 168 12.40 4.59 -4.80
CA CYS A 168 11.43 4.41 -3.72
C CYS A 168 12.01 3.59 -2.55
N ILE A 169 12.76 2.51 -2.85
CA ILE A 169 13.43 1.68 -1.84
C ILE A 169 14.51 2.48 -1.09
N LEU A 170 15.31 3.28 -1.79
CA LEU A 170 16.36 4.11 -1.19
C LEU A 170 15.79 5.23 -0.31
N GLN A 171 14.64 5.78 -0.68
CA GLN A 171 13.93 6.81 0.10
C GLN A 171 13.16 6.22 1.30
N GLY A 172 12.97 4.90 1.36
CA GLY A 172 12.20 4.22 2.42
C GLY A 172 10.69 4.15 2.15
N ASN A 173 10.25 4.54 0.95
CA ASN A 173 8.86 4.47 0.50
C ASN A 173 8.56 3.06 -0.05
N TYR A 174 8.56 2.08 0.85
CA TYR A 174 8.42 0.67 0.48
C TYR A 174 7.03 0.31 -0.07
N GLN A 175 5.98 1.02 0.34
CA GLN A 175 4.62 0.78 -0.15
C GLN A 175 4.52 1.07 -1.65
N GLU A 176 5.02 2.22 -2.10
CA GLU A 176 5.12 2.58 -3.52
C GLU A 176 5.92 1.55 -4.32
N SER A 177 7.01 1.03 -3.73
CA SER A 177 7.84 0.00 -4.35
C SER A 177 7.06 -1.30 -4.59
N LEU A 178 6.17 -1.67 -3.65
CA LEU A 178 5.28 -2.82 -3.80
C LEU A 178 4.18 -2.55 -4.83
N GLU A 179 3.67 -1.32 -4.91
CA GLU A 179 2.65 -0.94 -5.90
C GLU A 179 3.21 -1.03 -7.32
N ILE A 180 4.44 -0.57 -7.54
CA ILE A 180 5.17 -0.74 -8.81
C ILE A 180 5.31 -2.22 -9.16
N SER A 181 5.66 -3.07 -8.18
CA SER A 181 5.75 -4.52 -8.41
C SER A 181 4.40 -5.14 -8.80
N THR A 182 3.32 -4.80 -8.08
CA THR A 182 1.98 -5.29 -8.43
C THR A 182 1.49 -4.76 -9.78
N TYR A 183 1.89 -3.55 -10.17
CA TYR A 183 1.56 -2.97 -11.46
C TYR A 183 2.25 -3.72 -12.61
N ILE A 184 3.55 -4.00 -12.48
CA ILE A 184 4.30 -4.79 -13.48
C ILE A 184 3.77 -6.23 -13.56
N GLN A 185 3.43 -6.86 -12.44
CA GLN A 185 2.79 -8.18 -12.43
C GLN A 185 1.44 -8.15 -13.17
N SER A 186 0.63 -7.12 -12.94
CA SER A 186 -0.65 -6.93 -13.65
C SER A 186 -0.44 -6.74 -15.16
N LEU A 187 0.61 -6.01 -15.56
CA LEU A 187 0.99 -5.85 -16.98
C LEU A 187 1.47 -7.15 -17.60
N MET A 188 2.21 -7.99 -16.88
CA MET A 188 2.63 -9.32 -17.34
C MET A 188 1.42 -10.23 -17.60
N ILE A 189 0.42 -10.21 -16.71
CA ILE A 189 -0.82 -10.99 -16.87
C ILE A 189 -1.64 -10.48 -18.07
N ARG A 190 -1.75 -9.16 -18.22
CA ARG A 190 -2.53 -8.54 -19.32
C ARG A 190 -1.86 -8.71 -20.68
N TYR A 191 -0.53 -8.73 -20.74
CA TYR A 191 0.24 -8.78 -21.98
C TYR A 191 1.35 -9.86 -21.94
N PRO A 192 1.00 -11.16 -21.87
CA PRO A 192 1.96 -12.24 -21.66
C PRO A 192 2.94 -12.46 -22.82
N LYS A 193 2.63 -11.94 -24.02
CA LYS A 193 3.48 -12.07 -25.21
C LYS A 193 4.71 -11.16 -25.19
N ILE A 194 4.74 -10.12 -24.34
CA ILE A 194 5.83 -9.14 -24.32
C ILE A 194 6.91 -9.63 -23.35
N THR A 195 8.06 -10.04 -23.91
CA THR A 195 9.21 -10.51 -23.13
C THR A 195 9.89 -9.40 -22.32
N LEU A 196 9.76 -8.13 -22.75
CA LEU A 196 10.32 -6.98 -22.03
C LEU A 196 9.76 -6.87 -20.60
N PHE A 197 8.47 -7.12 -20.39
CA PHE A 197 7.87 -7.06 -19.05
C PHE A 197 8.44 -8.12 -18.12
N LYS A 198 8.82 -9.28 -18.65
CA LYS A 198 9.51 -10.31 -17.86
C LYS A 198 10.89 -9.81 -17.40
N THR A 199 11.68 -9.21 -18.29
CA THR A 199 12.99 -8.65 -17.95
C THR A 199 12.87 -7.51 -16.92
N ILE A 200 11.88 -6.63 -17.08
CA ILE A 200 11.59 -5.53 -16.13
C ILE A 200 11.18 -6.10 -14.77
N ASN A 201 10.33 -7.12 -14.74
CA ASN A 201 9.94 -7.78 -13.50
C ASN A 201 11.13 -8.45 -12.81
N GLU A 202 12.02 -9.11 -13.55
CA GLU A 202 13.24 -9.70 -12.98
C GLU A 202 14.16 -8.64 -12.33
N GLN A 203 14.24 -7.44 -12.92
CA GLN A 203 14.97 -6.32 -12.33
C GLN A 203 14.28 -5.78 -11.07
N ILE A 204 12.96 -5.64 -11.08
CA ILE A 204 12.20 -5.22 -9.90
C ILE A 204 12.33 -6.26 -8.78
N ASP A 205 12.21 -7.55 -9.10
CA ASP A 205 12.42 -8.63 -8.13
C ASP A 205 13.81 -8.60 -7.52
N TYR A 206 14.83 -8.23 -8.30
CA TYR A 206 16.18 -8.02 -7.78
C TYR A 206 16.22 -6.85 -6.78
N GLU A 207 15.63 -5.70 -7.11
CA GLU A 207 15.58 -4.54 -6.22
C GLU A 207 14.74 -4.83 -4.96
N LEU A 208 13.62 -5.55 -5.08
CA LEU A 208 12.82 -6.03 -3.95
C LEU A 208 13.61 -6.99 -3.05
N LYS A 209 14.45 -7.87 -3.59
CA LYS A 209 15.35 -8.72 -2.78
C LYS A 209 16.36 -7.88 -2.00
N VAL A 210 16.85 -6.79 -2.59
CA VAL A 210 17.72 -5.82 -1.88
C VAL A 210 16.94 -5.13 -0.76
N MET A 211 15.70 -4.70 -1.03
CA MET A 211 14.78 -4.16 -0.02
C MET A 211 14.60 -5.12 1.15
N ILE A 212 14.27 -6.39 0.90
CA ILE A 212 14.09 -7.41 1.95
C ILE A 212 15.35 -7.56 2.80
N LYS A 213 16.54 -7.62 2.18
CA LYS A 213 17.81 -7.68 2.91
C LYS A 213 18.02 -6.44 3.79
N GLY A 214 17.65 -5.26 3.29
CA GLY A 214 17.65 -4.00 4.06
C GLY A 214 16.70 -4.04 5.24
N LEU A 215 15.46 -4.48 5.01
CA LEU A 215 14.41 -4.61 6.02
C LEU A 215 14.79 -5.61 7.13
N ILE A 216 15.32 -6.78 6.78
CA ILE A 216 15.80 -7.77 7.75
C ILE A 216 16.97 -7.20 8.58
N LYS A 217 17.88 -6.44 7.96
CA LYS A 217 18.94 -5.75 8.70
C LYS A 217 18.35 -4.71 9.67
N LEU A 218 17.34 -3.96 9.24
CA LEU A 218 16.66 -2.96 10.06
C LEU A 218 15.92 -3.62 11.24
N LEU A 219 15.31 -4.79 11.05
CA LEU A 219 14.65 -5.57 12.13
C LEU A 219 15.62 -6.05 13.22
N ASN A 220 16.93 -6.09 12.95
CA ASN A 220 17.96 -6.40 13.94
C ASN A 220 18.39 -5.18 14.78
N THR A 221 17.80 -4.01 14.54
CA THR A 221 18.08 -2.76 15.27
C THR A 221 16.95 -2.43 16.25
N ASN A 222 17.17 -1.45 17.11
CA ASN A 222 16.17 -1.00 18.07
C ASN A 222 15.06 -0.19 17.38
N LEU A 223 14.09 -0.89 16.80
CA LEU A 223 12.91 -0.29 16.18
C LEU A 223 11.74 -0.22 17.15
N LYS A 224 10.98 0.87 17.06
CA LYS A 224 9.66 0.97 17.71
C LYS A 224 8.69 -0.05 17.11
N GLN A 225 7.76 -0.51 17.92
CA GLN A 225 6.71 -1.48 17.55
C GLN A 225 6.01 -1.13 16.22
N ASN A 226 5.61 0.12 16.02
CA ASN A 226 4.92 0.55 14.79
C ASN A 226 5.76 0.34 13.53
N HIS A 227 7.08 0.54 13.59
CA HIS A 227 7.96 0.31 12.44
C HIS A 227 8.09 -1.18 12.16
N ILE A 228 8.21 -2.01 13.20
CA ILE A 228 8.25 -3.47 13.03
C ILE A 228 6.96 -3.96 12.36
N LEU A 229 5.80 -3.48 12.80
CA LEU A 229 4.52 -3.84 12.19
C LEU A 229 4.48 -3.47 10.70
N LYS A 230 4.90 -2.26 10.33
CA LYS A 230 4.96 -1.82 8.93
C LYS A 230 5.89 -2.70 8.09
N ILE A 231 7.08 -3.02 8.60
CA ILE A 231 8.03 -3.91 7.92
C ILE A 231 7.41 -5.29 7.71
N PHE A 232 6.73 -5.83 8.73
CA PHE A 232 6.06 -7.11 8.57
C PHE A 232 4.91 -7.03 7.57
N GLN A 233 4.11 -5.97 7.53
CA GLN A 233 3.07 -5.82 6.50
C GLN A 233 3.66 -5.89 5.08
N ILE A 234 4.78 -5.20 4.85
CA ILE A 234 5.52 -5.24 3.58
C ILE A 234 6.02 -6.66 3.27
N LEU A 235 6.64 -7.32 4.25
CA LEU A 235 7.13 -8.68 4.08
C LEU A 235 5.99 -9.66 3.77
N HIS A 236 4.87 -9.59 4.50
CA HIS A 236 3.69 -10.44 4.27
C HIS A 236 3.19 -10.27 2.83
N LYS A 237 2.95 -9.03 2.38
CA LYS A 237 2.46 -8.76 1.01
C LYS A 237 3.41 -9.33 -0.06
N LEU A 238 4.72 -9.26 0.17
CA LEU A 238 5.71 -9.79 -0.77
C LEU A 238 5.75 -11.33 -0.79
N PHE A 239 5.68 -11.98 0.37
CA PHE A 239 5.64 -13.44 0.46
C PHE A 239 4.33 -14.02 -0.12
N ASP A 240 3.20 -13.34 0.08
CA ASP A 240 1.91 -13.75 -0.51
C ASP A 240 1.94 -13.67 -2.04
N ASN A 241 2.51 -12.60 -2.60
CA ASN A 241 2.60 -12.42 -4.06
C ASN A 241 3.46 -13.49 -4.76
N ASN A 242 4.53 -13.96 -4.12
CA ASN A 242 5.41 -14.97 -4.73
C ASN A 242 4.73 -16.34 -4.93
N ASN A 243 3.73 -16.67 -4.11
CA ASN A 243 3.05 -17.96 -4.22
C ASN A 243 2.15 -18.06 -5.46
N ASN A 244 1.54 -16.95 -5.88
CA ASN A 244 0.63 -16.95 -7.04
C ASN A 244 1.32 -17.34 -8.36
N ASN A 245 2.66 -17.27 -8.42
CA ASN A 245 3.43 -17.59 -9.63
C ASN A 245 3.85 -19.06 -9.73
N ASN A 246 3.67 -19.87 -8.69
CA ASN A 246 4.08 -21.27 -8.69
C ASN A 246 2.90 -22.20 -9.00
N ASP A 247 2.50 -22.27 -10.27
CA ASP A 247 1.61 -23.32 -10.83
C ASP A 247 2.27 -24.72 -10.91
N ASN A 248 3.29 -24.98 -10.10
CA ASN A 248 4.07 -26.21 -10.18
C ASN A 248 3.71 -27.18 -9.04
N ASN A 249 2.86 -28.13 -9.41
CA ASN A 249 2.49 -29.40 -8.76
C ASN A 249 3.68 -30.22 -8.23
N TYR A 250 4.34 -29.75 -7.18
CA TYR A 250 5.12 -30.63 -6.32
C TYR A 250 4.67 -30.39 -4.89
N GLU A 251 4.34 -31.50 -4.22
CA GLU A 251 4.08 -31.66 -2.77
C GLU A 251 5.30 -31.26 -1.91
N ASN A 252 5.92 -30.13 -2.24
CA ASN A 252 6.86 -29.46 -1.36
C ASN A 252 6.00 -28.96 -0.22
N TRP A 253 6.20 -29.61 0.92
CA TRP A 253 5.73 -29.22 2.24
C TRP A 253 5.29 -27.76 2.20
N ASP A 254 4.01 -27.49 2.44
CA ASP A 254 3.51 -26.17 2.82
C ASP A 254 4.35 -25.73 4.02
N ILE A 255 5.54 -25.19 3.74
CA ILE A 255 6.34 -24.46 4.67
C ILE A 255 5.50 -23.20 4.79
N ASP A 256 4.54 -23.25 5.72
CA ASP A 256 3.62 -22.18 6.01
C ASP A 256 4.44 -20.88 5.96
N ASN A 257 4.21 -20.00 4.97
CA ASN A 257 4.99 -18.77 4.84
C ASN A 257 5.01 -18.02 6.18
N GLU A 258 3.91 -18.08 6.92
CA GLU A 258 3.80 -17.60 8.30
C GLU A 258 4.88 -18.19 9.24
N SER A 259 5.16 -19.48 9.19
CA SER A 259 6.24 -20.12 9.97
C SER A 259 7.62 -19.56 9.60
N ILE A 260 7.86 -19.25 8.32
CA ILE A 260 9.09 -18.59 7.88
C ILE A 260 9.13 -17.17 8.45
N LEU A 261 8.06 -16.39 8.32
CA LEU A 261 8.00 -15.03 8.86
C LEU A 261 8.18 -15.00 10.38
N ILE A 262 7.59 -15.94 11.11
CA ILE A 262 7.78 -16.13 12.55
C ILE A 262 9.26 -16.42 12.84
N THR A 263 9.87 -17.33 12.09
CA THR A 263 11.28 -17.69 12.24
C THR A 263 12.19 -16.49 11.95
N ILE A 264 11.89 -15.70 10.92
CA ILE A 264 12.63 -14.47 10.60
C ILE A 264 12.50 -13.47 11.75
N PHE A 265 11.28 -13.25 12.26
CA PHE A 265 11.03 -12.33 13.38
C PHE A 265 11.81 -12.74 14.63
N LEU A 266 11.67 -14.00 15.04
CA LEU A 266 12.31 -14.47 16.27
C LEU A 266 13.83 -14.47 16.15
N ASN A 267 14.38 -14.85 14.98
CA ASN A 267 15.82 -14.73 14.74
C ASN A 267 16.30 -13.29 14.73
N SER A 268 15.54 -12.35 14.14
CA SER A 268 15.94 -10.96 14.11
C SER A 268 15.92 -10.34 15.51
N ARG A 269 14.90 -10.66 16.30
CA ARG A 269 14.81 -10.24 17.71
C ARG A 269 15.87 -10.91 18.58
N PHE A 270 16.18 -12.18 18.34
CA PHE A 270 17.28 -12.88 19.02
C PHE A 270 18.59 -12.15 18.78
N LYS A 271 18.92 -11.87 17.51
CA LYS A 271 20.15 -11.17 17.14
C LYS A 271 20.20 -9.75 17.73
N PHE A 272 19.08 -9.03 17.71
CA PHE A 272 18.96 -7.72 18.35
C PHE A 272 19.28 -7.80 19.85
N ILE A 273 18.62 -8.71 20.58
CA ILE A 273 18.83 -8.89 22.03
C ILE A 273 20.31 -9.20 22.33
N ILE A 274 20.92 -10.12 21.58
CA ILE A 274 22.35 -10.47 21.75
C ILE A 274 23.28 -9.29 21.48
N ASN A 275 22.97 -8.45 20.50
CA ASN A 275 23.75 -7.24 20.21
C ASN A 275 23.64 -6.23 21.37
N GLU A 276 22.44 -6.00 21.88
CA GLU A 276 22.20 -5.09 23.02
C GLU A 276 22.91 -5.60 24.28
N ILE A 277 22.86 -6.90 24.56
CA ILE A 277 23.61 -7.52 25.65
C ILE A 277 25.13 -7.37 25.46
N SER A 278 25.61 -7.56 24.23
CA SER A 278 27.04 -7.44 23.92
C SER A 278 27.55 -6.03 24.16
N SER A 279 26.70 -5.01 24.00
CA SER A 279 27.02 -3.61 24.33
C SER A 279 27.25 -3.39 25.83
N LEU A 280 26.71 -4.26 26.70
CA LEU A 280 26.91 -4.17 28.15
C LEU A 280 28.24 -4.77 28.63
N LYS A 281 28.95 -5.54 27.80
CA LYS A 281 30.22 -6.20 28.20
C LYS A 281 31.27 -5.26 28.84
N PRO A 282 31.42 -3.99 28.41
CA PRO A 282 32.33 -3.07 29.08
C PRO A 282 32.02 -2.83 30.58
N LEU A 283 30.75 -2.96 31.00
CA LEU A 283 30.34 -2.75 32.40
C LEU A 283 30.89 -3.82 33.36
N ILE A 284 31.25 -5.00 32.82
CA ILE A 284 31.81 -6.11 33.61
C ILE A 284 33.09 -5.69 34.32
N LYS A 285 33.90 -4.82 33.70
CA LYS A 285 35.16 -4.30 34.27
C LYS A 285 34.94 -3.42 35.50
N PHE A 286 33.80 -2.73 35.57
CA PHE A 286 33.50 -1.80 36.65
C PHE A 286 32.81 -2.51 37.81
N ASN A 287 31.67 -3.14 37.54
CA ASN A 287 30.88 -3.80 38.57
C ASN A 287 30.05 -4.96 37.98
N LYS A 288 30.47 -6.19 38.29
CA LYS A 288 29.79 -7.43 37.90
C LYS A 288 28.35 -7.49 38.41
N LEU A 289 28.06 -6.97 39.60
CA LEU A 289 26.70 -6.92 40.15
C LEU A 289 25.80 -5.98 39.33
N THR A 290 26.28 -4.77 39.03
CA THR A 290 25.54 -3.81 38.19
C THR A 290 25.35 -4.35 36.78
N TYR A 291 26.36 -5.03 36.24
CA TYR A 291 26.25 -5.74 34.97
C TYR A 291 25.11 -6.75 34.98
N LEU A 292 25.05 -7.67 35.96
CA LEU A 292 23.98 -8.68 36.04
C LEU A 292 22.60 -8.05 36.24
N LYS A 293 22.46 -6.99 37.05
CA LYS A 293 21.19 -6.27 37.20
C LYS A 293 20.70 -5.72 35.86
N ARG A 294 21.59 -5.04 35.14
CA ARG A 294 21.28 -4.46 33.82
C ARG A 294 21.04 -5.55 32.77
N TYR A 295 21.75 -6.67 32.88
CA TYR A 295 21.58 -7.84 32.03
C TYR A 295 20.15 -8.39 32.16
N ILE A 296 19.66 -8.62 33.38
CA ILE A 296 18.27 -9.06 33.60
C ILE A 296 17.26 -8.05 33.07
N GLU A 297 17.50 -6.75 33.27
CA GLU A 297 16.61 -5.69 32.79
C GLU A 297 16.46 -5.72 31.26
N ILE A 298 17.56 -5.84 30.53
CA ILE A 298 17.57 -5.93 29.06
C ILE A 298 16.79 -7.16 28.59
N TYR A 299 17.00 -8.32 29.23
CA TYR A 299 16.21 -9.51 28.92
C TYR A 299 14.73 -9.26 29.16
N ARG A 300 14.37 -8.72 30.34
CA ARG A 300 12.98 -8.49 30.70
C ARG A 300 12.29 -7.56 29.71
N GLU A 301 12.91 -6.41 29.40
CA GLU A 301 12.35 -5.41 28.50
C GLU A 301 12.19 -5.95 27.08
N PHE A 302 13.28 -6.47 26.49
CA PHE A 302 13.25 -6.86 25.09
C PHE A 302 12.56 -8.18 24.84
N MET A 303 12.56 -9.12 25.79
CA MET A 303 11.76 -10.35 25.67
C MET A 303 10.28 -10.03 25.74
N PHE A 304 9.86 -9.24 26.73
CA PHE A 304 8.48 -8.83 26.88
C PHE A 304 7.98 -8.08 25.63
N ASN A 305 8.78 -7.12 25.13
CA ASN A 305 8.45 -6.38 23.93
C ASN A 305 8.39 -7.30 22.69
N SER A 306 9.36 -8.20 22.52
CA SER A 306 9.38 -9.14 21.38
C SER A 306 8.16 -10.06 21.37
N LEU A 307 7.77 -10.58 22.53
CA LEU A 307 6.58 -11.44 22.68
C LEU A 307 5.28 -10.66 22.54
N SER A 308 5.24 -9.41 23.01
CA SER A 308 4.09 -8.51 22.79
C SER A 308 3.85 -8.27 21.31
N ILE A 309 4.91 -7.93 20.56
CA ILE A 309 4.85 -7.70 19.12
C ILE A 309 4.50 -9.00 18.39
N TYR A 310 5.10 -10.12 18.79
CA TYR A 310 4.78 -11.44 18.24
C TYR A 310 3.28 -11.75 18.34
N ASN A 311 2.69 -11.57 19.52
CA ASN A 311 1.26 -11.79 19.71
C ASN A 311 0.40 -10.90 18.82
N ILE A 312 0.80 -9.64 18.63
CA ILE A 312 0.05 -8.71 17.79
C ILE A 312 0.11 -9.11 16.31
N ILE A 313 1.27 -9.58 15.83
CA ILE A 313 1.47 -9.94 14.42
C ILE A 313 0.82 -11.29 14.09
N PHE A 314 1.00 -12.30 14.93
CA PHE A 314 0.73 -13.70 14.59
C PHE A 314 -0.48 -14.28 15.33
N LYS A 315 -0.63 -14.02 16.64
CA LYS A 315 -1.70 -14.66 17.44
C LYS A 315 -3.11 -14.29 16.96
N ASN A 316 -3.29 -13.08 16.42
CA ASN A 316 -4.58 -12.64 15.89
C ASN A 316 -5.01 -13.39 14.60
N LYS A 317 -4.08 -14.09 13.93
CA LYS A 317 -4.35 -14.78 12.66
C LYS A 317 -4.69 -16.26 12.85
N THR A 318 -4.17 -16.89 13.91
CA THR A 318 -4.19 -18.34 14.07
C THR A 318 -5.49 -18.89 14.69
N HIS A 319 -6.66 -18.47 14.24
CA HIS A 319 -7.93 -18.99 14.79
C HIS A 319 -8.24 -20.44 14.37
N ASN A 320 -7.68 -20.96 13.28
CA ASN A 320 -8.27 -22.14 12.63
C ASN A 320 -7.43 -23.42 12.51
N GLN A 321 -6.22 -23.55 13.05
CA GLN A 321 -5.45 -24.80 12.88
C GLN A 321 -4.61 -25.18 14.11
N ASN A 322 -5.04 -26.21 14.84
CA ASN A 322 -4.34 -26.76 16.01
C ASN A 322 -2.87 -27.13 15.71
N GLN A 323 -2.58 -27.64 14.50
CA GLN A 323 -1.22 -28.04 14.12
C GLN A 323 -0.29 -26.83 13.93
N GLN A 324 -0.76 -25.75 13.32
CA GLN A 324 0.02 -24.52 13.15
C GLN A 324 0.31 -23.88 14.51
N GLN A 325 -0.69 -23.80 15.39
CA GLN A 325 -0.50 -23.30 16.76
C GLN A 325 0.59 -24.10 17.50
N GLN A 326 0.59 -25.43 17.39
CA GLN A 326 1.62 -26.27 18.02
C GLN A 326 3.03 -25.98 17.48
N LYS A 327 3.20 -25.87 16.15
CA LYS A 327 4.49 -25.50 15.56
C LYS A 327 4.96 -24.14 16.07
N GLN A 328 4.07 -23.15 16.13
CA GLN A 328 4.38 -21.81 16.62
C GLN A 328 4.83 -21.83 18.08
N ILE A 329 4.11 -22.55 18.96
CA ILE A 329 4.46 -22.71 20.37
C ILE A 329 5.86 -23.32 20.52
N ILE A 330 6.20 -24.33 19.71
CA ILE A 330 7.54 -24.96 19.74
C ILE A 330 8.62 -23.95 19.38
N ILE A 331 8.44 -23.17 18.31
CA ILE A 331 9.44 -22.19 17.86
C ILE A 331 9.65 -21.09 18.91
N ILE A 332 8.57 -20.58 19.52
CA ILE A 332 8.66 -19.60 20.59
C ILE A 332 9.39 -20.20 21.81
N ASN A 333 9.03 -21.41 22.22
CA ASN A 333 9.68 -22.08 23.35
C ASN A 333 11.18 -22.27 23.09
N GLN A 334 11.57 -22.64 21.87
CA GLN A 334 12.99 -22.75 21.49
C GLN A 334 13.71 -21.39 21.54
N PHE A 335 13.05 -20.32 21.07
CA PHE A 335 13.58 -18.96 21.15
C PHE A 335 13.82 -18.53 22.61
N ILE A 336 12.82 -18.72 23.48
CA ILE A 336 12.93 -18.38 24.90
C ILE A 336 13.98 -19.24 25.58
N GLN A 337 13.95 -20.55 25.36
CA GLN A 337 14.91 -21.47 25.96
C GLN A 337 16.36 -21.12 25.58
N SER A 338 16.60 -20.73 24.32
CA SER A 338 17.93 -20.34 23.86
C SER A 338 18.42 -19.09 24.60
N LEU A 339 17.56 -18.09 24.77
CA LEU A 339 17.87 -16.86 25.50
C LEU A 339 18.07 -17.13 26.99
N VAL A 340 17.18 -17.88 27.62
CA VAL A 340 17.27 -18.22 29.06
C VAL A 340 18.51 -19.04 29.35
N LYS A 341 18.92 -19.96 28.47
CA LYS A 341 20.18 -20.71 28.60
C LYS A 341 21.40 -19.79 28.58
N LEU A 342 21.44 -18.83 27.66
CA LEU A 342 22.53 -17.84 27.62
C LEU A 342 22.55 -16.98 28.88
N LEU A 343 21.38 -16.57 29.36
CA LEU A 343 21.27 -15.87 30.64
C LEU A 343 21.82 -16.72 31.79
N CYS A 344 21.44 -18.00 31.87
CA CYS A 344 21.91 -18.88 32.93
C CYS A 344 23.43 -19.08 32.87
N GLN A 345 24.01 -19.20 31.67
CA GLN A 345 25.47 -19.32 31.50
C GLN A 345 26.21 -18.08 32.03
N GLU A 346 25.71 -16.88 31.73
CA GLU A 346 26.30 -15.62 32.24
C GLU A 346 26.20 -15.53 33.77
N PHE A 347 25.08 -15.97 34.34
CA PHE A 347 24.92 -16.06 35.80
C PHE A 347 25.88 -17.07 36.43
N LYS A 348 26.04 -18.26 35.85
CA LYS A 348 27.00 -19.27 36.32
C LYS A 348 28.43 -18.75 36.32
N HIS A 349 28.76 -17.87 35.37
CA HIS A 349 30.11 -17.31 35.26
C HIS A 349 30.36 -16.17 36.27
N TYR A 350 29.45 -15.20 36.39
CA TYR A 350 29.69 -14.00 37.20
C TYR A 350 29.14 -14.05 38.63
N LEU A 351 28.16 -14.89 38.93
CA LEU A 351 27.60 -14.98 40.28
C LEU A 351 28.61 -15.49 41.32
N PRO A 352 29.44 -16.53 41.06
CA PRO A 352 30.47 -16.98 41.99
C PRO A 352 31.51 -15.89 42.27
N ASP A 353 31.90 -15.13 41.24
CA ASP A 353 32.84 -14.01 41.35
C ASP A 353 32.32 -12.86 42.22
N ILE A 354 31.00 -12.69 42.28
CA ILE A 354 30.37 -11.70 43.17
C ILE A 354 30.39 -12.22 44.60
N LYS A 355 30.07 -13.50 44.81
CA LYS A 355 30.09 -14.13 46.14
C LYS A 355 31.48 -14.19 46.77
N SER A 356 32.52 -14.40 45.96
CA SER A 356 33.91 -14.49 46.43
C SER A 356 34.52 -13.14 46.78
N LYS A 357 33.94 -12.03 46.33
CA LYS A 357 34.41 -10.66 46.59
C LYS A 357 34.13 -10.19 48.03
N LYS A 358 34.24 -11.07 49.04
CA LYS A 358 34.23 -10.71 50.45
C LYS A 358 35.44 -9.81 50.72
N ILE A 359 35.23 -8.50 50.65
CA ILE A 359 36.31 -7.51 50.77
C ILE A 359 36.75 -7.38 52.23
N ASP A 360 35.81 -7.53 53.18
CA ASP A 360 36.08 -7.48 54.61
C ASP A 360 35.13 -8.43 55.36
N ASP A 361 35.62 -9.16 56.37
CA ASP A 361 34.82 -10.03 57.26
C ASP A 361 33.84 -9.24 58.18
N SER A 362 33.51 -8.00 57.82
CA SER A 362 32.51 -7.21 58.52
C SER A 362 31.11 -7.77 58.23
N ILE A 363 30.33 -7.95 59.30
CA ILE A 363 28.93 -8.43 59.23
C ILE A 363 28.09 -7.54 58.30
N GLU A 364 28.41 -6.25 58.23
CA GLU A 364 27.74 -5.28 57.36
C GLU A 364 27.95 -5.59 55.87
N SER A 365 29.18 -5.91 55.45
CA SER A 365 29.48 -6.24 54.06
C SER A 365 28.79 -7.54 53.62
N GLU A 366 28.69 -8.52 54.53
CA GLU A 366 27.98 -9.78 54.27
C GLU A 366 26.48 -9.54 54.10
N PHE A 367 25.89 -8.68 54.93
CA PHE A 367 24.48 -8.32 54.81
C PHE A 367 24.18 -7.56 53.51
N GLU A 368 25.04 -6.61 53.11
CA GLU A 368 24.90 -5.89 51.83
C GLU A 368 25.04 -6.80 50.61
N LEU A 369 25.98 -7.75 50.65
CA LEU A 369 26.15 -8.75 49.60
C LEU A 369 24.90 -9.63 49.48
N LYS A 370 24.40 -10.14 50.60
CA LYS A 370 23.20 -10.98 50.63
C LYS A 370 21.96 -10.22 50.14
N SER A 371 21.81 -8.95 50.54
CA SER A 371 20.74 -8.07 50.07
C SER A 371 20.84 -7.81 48.56
N SER A 372 22.06 -7.63 48.05
CA SER A 372 22.32 -7.46 46.61
C SER A 372 21.99 -8.71 45.79
N ILE A 373 22.32 -9.89 46.30
CA ILE A 373 21.98 -11.19 45.70
C ILE A 373 20.46 -11.40 45.75
N ASP A 374 19.81 -11.11 46.88
CA ASP A 374 18.34 -11.13 47.00
C ASP A 374 17.68 -10.24 45.93
N GLY A 375 18.26 -9.06 45.67
CA GLY A 375 17.82 -8.16 44.61
C GLY A 375 17.92 -8.78 43.21
N LEU A 376 18.99 -9.51 42.91
CA LEU A 376 19.15 -10.24 41.64
C LEU A 376 18.13 -11.38 41.51
N ILE A 377 17.96 -12.17 42.56
CA ILE A 377 16.99 -13.27 42.59
C ILE A 377 15.57 -12.73 42.35
N LEU A 378 15.22 -11.64 43.03
CA LEU A 378 13.93 -11.00 42.86
C LEU A 378 13.72 -10.50 41.41
N GLN A 379 14.76 -9.94 40.78
CA GLN A 379 14.71 -9.54 39.38
C GLN A 379 14.53 -10.73 38.42
N LEU A 380 15.17 -11.88 38.69
CA LEU A 380 14.95 -13.12 37.93
C LEU A 380 13.52 -13.63 38.07
N ILE A 381 12.96 -13.63 39.28
CA ILE A 381 11.57 -14.02 39.52
C ILE A 381 10.63 -13.07 38.75
N TYR A 382 10.86 -11.76 38.78
CA TYR A 382 10.08 -10.82 37.99
C TYR A 382 10.21 -11.03 36.48
N LEU A 383 11.37 -11.45 35.99
CA LEU A 383 11.57 -11.83 34.59
C LEU A 383 10.70 -13.05 34.23
N CYS A 384 10.71 -14.12 35.03
CA CYS A 384 9.81 -15.27 34.83
C CYS A 384 8.36 -14.81 34.77
N ARG A 385 7.93 -14.05 35.78
CA ARG A 385 6.53 -13.59 35.91
C ARG A 385 6.10 -12.66 34.78
N SER A 386 6.98 -11.79 34.28
CA SER A 386 6.64 -10.91 33.16
C SER A 386 6.26 -11.67 31.88
N LEU A 387 6.74 -12.91 31.74
CA LEU A 387 6.53 -13.71 30.55
C LEU A 387 5.42 -14.75 30.69
N THR A 388 5.00 -15.06 31.93
CA THR A 388 3.85 -15.95 32.21
C THR A 388 2.55 -15.48 31.53
N GLY A 389 2.37 -14.16 31.34
CA GLY A 389 1.21 -13.61 30.63
C GLY A 389 1.11 -14.03 29.16
N PHE A 390 2.21 -14.50 28.56
CA PHE A 390 2.24 -15.04 27.21
C PHE A 390 2.03 -16.56 27.16
N GLY A 391 1.78 -17.22 28.30
CA GLY A 391 1.69 -18.68 28.39
C GLY A 391 3.05 -19.38 28.37
N LEU A 392 4.13 -18.64 28.62
CA LEU A 392 5.50 -19.14 28.60
C LEU A 392 6.02 -19.17 30.04
N ASP A 393 6.33 -20.37 30.52
CA ASP A 393 6.95 -20.57 31.83
C ASP A 393 8.33 -21.23 31.67
N PHE A 394 9.37 -20.49 32.05
CA PHE A 394 10.76 -20.97 32.10
C PHE A 394 11.33 -20.87 33.51
N GLU A 395 10.49 -20.61 34.53
CA GLU A 395 10.89 -20.75 35.92
C GLU A 395 11.52 -22.13 36.17
N PRO A 396 11.01 -23.26 35.62
CA PRO A 396 11.67 -24.57 35.76
C PRO A 396 13.09 -24.62 35.17
N ILE A 397 13.37 -23.88 34.09
CA ILE A 397 14.70 -23.84 33.47
C ILE A 397 15.67 -23.10 34.39
N ILE A 398 15.23 -21.98 34.97
CA ILE A 398 16.05 -21.21 35.92
C ILE A 398 16.30 -22.00 37.19
N LEU A 399 15.29 -22.70 37.72
CA LEU A 399 15.43 -23.57 38.88
C LEU A 399 16.49 -24.66 38.60
N LEU A 400 16.39 -25.37 37.47
CA LEU A 400 17.33 -26.43 37.13
C LEU A 400 18.76 -25.94 36.94
N GLU A 401 18.93 -24.77 36.32
CA GLU A 401 20.25 -24.29 35.93
C GLU A 401 20.95 -23.46 37.02
N LEU A 402 20.21 -22.69 37.81
CA LEU A 402 20.78 -21.71 38.76
C LEU A 402 20.57 -22.07 40.23
N VAL A 403 19.53 -22.85 40.58
CA VAL A 403 19.28 -23.23 41.97
C VAL A 403 20.06 -24.49 42.28
N ASN A 404 21.24 -24.28 42.88
CA ASN A 404 22.17 -25.29 43.38
C ASN A 404 22.87 -24.69 44.60
N ASP A 405 23.36 -25.53 45.52
CA ASP A 405 24.03 -25.09 46.76
C ASP A 405 25.17 -24.09 46.51
N ASP A 406 25.90 -24.25 45.40
CA ASP A 406 27.00 -23.36 45.01
C ASP A 406 26.53 -21.97 44.53
N LEU A 407 25.39 -21.90 43.83
CA LEU A 407 24.96 -20.72 43.07
C LEU A 407 23.83 -19.96 43.76
N ILE A 408 22.64 -20.55 43.85
CA ILE A 408 21.50 -19.96 44.55
C ILE A 408 20.93 -21.08 45.43
N PRO A 409 21.14 -21.03 46.76
CA PRO A 409 20.51 -21.98 47.66
C PRO A 409 18.99 -21.94 47.50
N GLU A 410 18.34 -23.11 47.56
CA GLU A 410 16.89 -23.21 47.44
C GLU A 410 16.16 -22.34 48.47
N SER A 411 16.70 -22.22 49.68
CA SER A 411 16.17 -21.37 50.75
C SER A 411 16.16 -19.88 50.39
N ASP A 412 17.16 -19.40 49.65
CA ASP A 412 17.25 -18.01 49.18
C ASP A 412 16.25 -17.77 48.05
N TRP A 413 16.07 -18.74 47.14
CA TRP A 413 15.05 -18.68 46.10
C TRP A 413 13.64 -18.63 46.71
N LEU A 414 13.30 -19.57 47.59
CA LEU A 414 11.99 -19.65 48.25
C LEU A 414 11.69 -18.41 49.09
N ARG A 415 12.69 -17.87 49.80
CA ARG A 415 12.56 -16.61 50.54
C ARG A 415 12.15 -15.48 49.62
N ASN A 416 12.83 -15.30 48.49
CA ASN A 416 12.50 -14.21 47.55
C ASN A 416 11.21 -14.47 46.76
N LEU A 417 10.89 -15.73 46.47
CA LEU A 417 9.62 -16.12 45.87
C LEU A 417 8.44 -15.72 46.77
N SER A 418 8.56 -15.92 48.08
CA SER A 418 7.53 -15.53 49.05
C SER A 418 7.24 -14.01 49.07
N LYS A 419 8.25 -13.17 48.72
CA LYS A 419 8.09 -11.71 48.64
C LYS A 419 7.26 -11.28 47.43
N VAL A 420 7.30 -12.06 46.34
CA VAL A 420 6.48 -11.81 45.15
C VAL A 420 5.11 -12.37 45.44
N LYS A 421 4.21 -11.52 45.98
CA LYS A 421 2.81 -11.89 46.25
C LYS A 421 2.25 -12.67 45.06
N ILE A 422 1.87 -13.92 45.31
CA ILE A 422 1.12 -14.74 44.37
C ILE A 422 -0.21 -14.00 44.18
N LYS A 423 -0.29 -13.11 43.20
CA LYS A 423 -1.57 -12.65 42.69
C LYS A 423 -2.17 -13.87 42.00
N ASN A 424 -2.86 -14.70 42.77
CA ASN A 424 -3.93 -15.53 42.26
C ASN A 424 -4.94 -14.56 41.62
N ARG A 425 -4.75 -14.30 40.34
CA ARG A 425 -5.89 -14.20 39.41
C ARG A 425 -6.25 -15.62 39.04
#